data_AF-A0A9D6GEE6-F1
#
_entry.id   AF-A0A9D6GEE6-F1
#
_cell.length_a   1.000
_cell.length_b   1.000
_cell.length_c   1.000
_cell.angle_alpha   90.00
_cell.angle_beta   90.00
_cell.angle_gamma   90.00
#
_symmetry.space_group_name_H-M   'P 1'
#
loop_
_entity.id
_entity.type
_entity.pdbx_description
1 polymer ?
#
loop_
_entity_poly.entity_id
_entity_poly.type
_entity_poly.pdbx_seq_one_letter_code
_entity_poly.pdbx_strand_id
1 'polypeptide(L)'
;MLGERSPQHANLFERVRELLSRYADLSGGRIRLELLHPEPFSDAEDRAVAGGLQGVPINSAGDLGYFGLTGNNTTDDQVVIPFFTTEREAFLEYDLTKMVFTLANPARQVVGVMSPLPLGGGDPMRPPFQQSPRWAVLDQVNEFFQVLPVPVSYTEIPDNVDILMVVHPHGLSDATLYAIDQFVLRGGRVLAFVDANAEVDAMSASPAGPSPRSDFDKLLNAWGVKLVENKIAGDLDAARRVNVRVAGKTTVADYVAWLTLSEKNFDTGDAVIGDIGRLNVASAGILEKTGVEGIEVTPLIRTGARSMAIDAAKVAGQPDVVGMFRDFKPGGAPLTLAARIKGTVNSAFPDGPPPPPKPDGAVDAPAAAPAKAPHRKQSEKPANLIVVADVDMLHDRFWTDTRELMGRRLLVPFANNADFVVNALDNLSGSDAMIGLRGRAQSTRPFHLVQEIRQAAEQQYRSKEQSLQAKLDDVRQKLEALERRRGAEGDIVLSAEDRAAIDKFRSEMIATRKELRDVQRALREDIDRMDAWLKFLNIAAIPLLLGLGTIVVTMIDRLKRKIRAVPA
;
A
#
# COMPACT_ATOMS: atom_id res chain seq x y z
N MET A 1 -3.66 -20.96 -27.38
CA MET A 1 -2.28 -20.40 -27.29
C MET A 1 -1.82 -20.09 -25.87
N LEU A 2 -2.41 -19.14 -25.12
CA LEU A 2 -1.95 -18.83 -23.75
C LEU A 2 -2.15 -20.00 -22.76
N GLY A 3 -3.33 -20.61 -22.74
CA GLY A 3 -3.63 -21.77 -21.88
C GLY A 3 -2.82 -23.04 -22.20
N GLU A 4 -2.37 -23.20 -23.45
CA GLU A 4 -1.51 -24.34 -23.85
C GLU A 4 -0.07 -24.17 -23.32
N ARG A 5 0.37 -22.93 -23.13
CA ARG A 5 1.70 -22.60 -22.60
C ARG A 5 1.72 -22.49 -21.07
N SER A 6 0.59 -22.13 -20.46
CA SER A 6 0.45 -22.02 -19.01
C SER A 6 -0.77 -22.81 -18.52
N PRO A 7 -0.56 -24.00 -17.92
CA PRO A 7 -1.64 -24.79 -17.32
C PRO A 7 -2.44 -24.02 -16.27
N GLN A 8 -1.81 -23.07 -15.57
CA GLN A 8 -2.48 -22.22 -14.59
C GLN A 8 -3.52 -21.30 -15.24
N HIS A 9 -3.19 -20.67 -16.39
CA HIS A 9 -4.13 -19.82 -17.12
C HIS A 9 -5.25 -20.64 -17.78
N ALA A 10 -4.98 -21.88 -18.20
CA ALA A 10 -6.03 -22.78 -18.71
C ALA A 10 -7.08 -23.12 -17.63
N ASN A 11 -6.62 -23.45 -16.41
CA ASN A 11 -7.53 -23.71 -15.29
C ASN A 11 -8.33 -22.45 -14.90
N LEU A 12 -7.65 -21.29 -14.87
CA LEU A 12 -8.31 -20.00 -14.60
C LEU A 12 -9.37 -19.69 -15.67
N PHE A 13 -9.07 -19.93 -16.95
CA PHE A 13 -10.03 -19.75 -18.05
C PHE A 13 -11.30 -20.58 -17.86
N GLU A 14 -11.17 -21.88 -17.53
CA GLU A 14 -12.36 -22.72 -17.30
C GLU A 14 -13.20 -22.18 -16.15
N ARG A 15 -12.57 -21.75 -15.05
CA ARG A 15 -13.27 -21.17 -13.91
C ARG A 15 -13.98 -19.86 -14.25
N VAL A 16 -13.33 -18.97 -15.01
CA VAL A 16 -13.92 -17.72 -15.52
C VAL A 16 -15.12 -18.02 -16.42
N ARG A 17 -14.95 -18.94 -17.38
CA ARG A 17 -16.01 -19.35 -18.32
C ARG A 17 -17.22 -19.93 -17.59
N GLU A 18 -17.01 -20.85 -16.65
CA GLU A 18 -18.08 -21.47 -15.87
C GLU A 18 -18.84 -20.44 -15.03
N LEU A 19 -18.11 -19.50 -14.40
CA LEU A 19 -18.73 -18.48 -13.58
C LEU A 19 -19.54 -17.50 -14.44
N LEU A 20 -18.98 -16.99 -15.54
CA LEU A 20 -19.71 -16.12 -16.48
C LEU A 20 -20.95 -16.79 -17.08
N SER A 21 -20.85 -18.08 -17.42
CA SER A 21 -22.00 -18.86 -17.91
C SER A 21 -23.10 -18.94 -16.86
N ARG A 22 -22.74 -19.17 -15.59
CA ARG A 22 -23.70 -19.16 -14.48
C ARG A 22 -24.38 -17.80 -14.30
N TYR A 23 -23.65 -16.69 -14.45
CA TYR A 23 -24.25 -15.35 -14.43
C TYR A 23 -25.25 -15.17 -15.57
N ALA A 24 -24.88 -15.58 -16.79
CA ALA A 24 -25.75 -15.50 -17.95
C ALA A 24 -27.05 -16.32 -17.75
N ASP A 25 -26.93 -17.55 -17.26
CA ASP A 25 -28.07 -18.44 -16.99
C ASP A 25 -29.01 -17.87 -15.92
N LEU A 26 -28.45 -17.38 -14.80
CA LEU A 26 -29.22 -16.78 -13.71
C LEU A 26 -29.85 -15.43 -14.08
N SER A 27 -29.30 -14.73 -15.07
CA SER A 27 -29.77 -13.40 -15.46
C SER A 27 -31.16 -13.41 -16.11
N GLY A 28 -31.62 -14.56 -16.61
CA GLY A 28 -32.87 -14.67 -17.36
C GLY A 28 -32.84 -13.93 -18.70
N GLY A 29 -31.68 -13.89 -19.37
CA GLY A 29 -31.49 -13.23 -20.66
C GLY A 29 -31.06 -11.76 -20.59
N ARG A 30 -30.81 -11.23 -19.39
CA ARG A 30 -30.30 -9.86 -19.19
C ARG A 30 -28.79 -9.73 -19.43
N ILE A 31 -28.05 -10.82 -19.33
CA ILE A 31 -26.62 -10.88 -19.63
C ILE A 31 -26.44 -11.75 -20.88
N ARG A 32 -25.75 -11.22 -21.90
CA ARG A 32 -25.34 -11.95 -23.10
C ARG A 32 -23.82 -12.18 -23.03
N LEU A 33 -23.42 -13.44 -22.99
CA LEU A 33 -22.02 -13.83 -22.97
C LEU A 33 -21.56 -14.21 -24.39
N GLU A 34 -20.51 -13.56 -24.89
CA GLU A 34 -19.84 -13.89 -26.15
C GLU A 34 -18.38 -14.28 -25.84
N LEU A 35 -17.96 -15.47 -26.26
CA LEU A 35 -16.58 -15.91 -26.13
C LEU A 35 -15.87 -15.69 -27.45
N LEU A 36 -14.84 -14.85 -27.42
CA LEU A 36 -13.97 -14.60 -28.55
C LEU A 36 -12.61 -15.25 -28.32
N HIS A 37 -12.03 -15.79 -29.38
CA HIS A 37 -10.68 -16.34 -29.40
C HIS A 37 -9.83 -15.46 -30.31
N PRO A 38 -9.11 -14.46 -29.76
CA PRO A 38 -8.28 -13.56 -30.55
C PRO A 38 -7.09 -14.32 -31.14
N GLU A 39 -7.08 -14.49 -32.45
CA GLU A 39 -5.92 -14.97 -33.19
C GLU A 39 -5.07 -13.76 -33.65
N PRO A 40 -3.74 -13.89 -33.78
CA PRO A 40 -2.91 -12.82 -34.28
C PRO A 40 -3.40 -12.30 -35.65
N PHE A 41 -3.52 -10.98 -35.78
CA PHE A 41 -4.01 -10.26 -36.96
C PHE A 41 -5.47 -10.59 -37.35
N SER A 42 -6.32 -10.88 -36.37
CA SER A 42 -7.75 -11.16 -36.59
C SER A 42 -8.66 -10.02 -36.11
N ASP A 43 -9.88 -9.93 -36.67
CA ASP A 43 -10.92 -9.01 -36.19
C ASP A 43 -11.24 -9.17 -34.69
N ALA A 44 -11.02 -10.37 -34.14
CA ALA A 44 -11.19 -10.65 -32.71
C ALA A 44 -10.06 -10.03 -31.87
N GLU A 45 -8.82 -9.99 -32.38
CA GLU A 45 -7.72 -9.25 -31.77
C GLU A 45 -7.97 -7.75 -31.83
N ASP A 46 -8.39 -7.22 -32.98
CA ASP A 46 -8.71 -5.80 -33.11
C ASP A 46 -9.81 -5.37 -32.13
N ARG A 47 -10.86 -6.19 -31.97
CA ARG A 47 -11.92 -5.97 -30.96
C ARG A 47 -11.38 -6.03 -29.53
N ALA A 48 -10.47 -6.96 -29.23
CA ALA A 48 -9.85 -7.06 -27.91
C ALA A 48 -9.04 -5.81 -27.56
N VAL A 49 -8.22 -5.33 -28.49
CA VAL A 49 -7.40 -4.12 -28.33
C VAL A 49 -8.28 -2.87 -28.23
N ALA A 50 -9.28 -2.73 -29.12
CA ALA A 50 -10.23 -1.62 -29.08
C ALA A 50 -11.04 -1.57 -27.77
N GLY A 51 -11.32 -2.74 -27.19
CA GLY A 51 -11.99 -2.89 -25.90
C GLY A 51 -11.08 -2.67 -24.69
N GLY A 52 -9.81 -2.30 -24.86
CA GLY A 52 -8.88 -2.03 -23.77
C GLY A 52 -8.25 -3.27 -23.12
N LEU A 53 -8.31 -4.44 -23.76
CA LEU A 53 -7.64 -5.64 -23.26
C LEU A 53 -6.12 -5.56 -23.43
N GLN A 54 -5.38 -6.05 -22.45
CA GLN A 54 -3.92 -6.04 -22.46
C GLN A 54 -3.39 -7.39 -22.96
N GLY A 55 -2.60 -7.35 -24.05
CA GLY A 55 -1.92 -8.52 -24.59
C GLY A 55 -0.63 -8.85 -23.83
N VAL A 56 -0.39 -10.12 -23.53
CA VAL A 56 0.84 -10.61 -22.90
C VAL A 56 1.67 -11.38 -23.93
N PRO A 57 2.97 -11.10 -24.09
CA PRO A 57 3.82 -11.82 -25.04
C PRO A 57 3.87 -13.32 -24.72
N ILE A 58 3.42 -14.16 -25.66
CA ILE A 58 3.38 -15.61 -25.49
C ILE A 58 4.60 -16.30 -26.08
N ASN A 59 5.36 -15.66 -26.97
CA ASN A 59 6.55 -16.23 -27.58
C ASN A 59 7.66 -15.20 -27.85
N SER A 60 8.85 -15.68 -28.21
CA SER A 60 9.99 -14.83 -28.58
C SER A 60 9.81 -14.08 -29.90
N ALA A 61 8.78 -14.40 -30.68
CA ALA A 61 8.42 -13.68 -31.90
C ALA A 61 7.61 -12.40 -31.62
N GLY A 62 7.13 -12.23 -30.37
CA GLY A 62 6.37 -11.05 -29.94
C GLY A 62 4.86 -11.21 -30.07
N ASP A 63 4.35 -12.40 -30.41
CA ASP A 63 2.90 -12.65 -30.47
C ASP A 63 2.27 -12.42 -29.10
N LEU A 64 1.12 -11.77 -29.06
CA LEU A 64 0.40 -11.43 -27.84
C LEU A 64 -0.75 -12.42 -27.60
N GLY A 65 -0.91 -12.85 -26.35
CA GLY A 65 -2.07 -13.58 -25.87
C GLY A 65 -2.96 -12.68 -25.03
N TYR A 66 -4.26 -12.72 -25.28
CA TYR A 66 -5.25 -11.95 -24.54
C TYR A 66 -6.06 -12.89 -23.66
N PHE A 67 -6.31 -12.48 -22.42
CA PHE A 67 -7.21 -13.16 -21.51
C PHE A 67 -7.85 -12.14 -20.57
N GLY A 68 -8.88 -11.46 -21.04
CA GLY A 68 -9.60 -10.43 -20.26
C GLY A 68 -11.09 -10.47 -20.55
N LEU A 69 -11.82 -9.47 -20.03
CA LEU A 69 -13.27 -9.37 -20.18
C LEU A 69 -13.67 -7.92 -20.45
N THR A 70 -14.54 -7.71 -21.43
CA THR A 70 -15.23 -6.44 -21.66
C THR A 70 -16.72 -6.64 -21.42
N GLY A 71 -17.35 -5.71 -20.71
CA GLY A 71 -18.79 -5.69 -20.49
C GLY A 71 -19.35 -4.34 -20.89
N ASN A 72 -20.42 -4.34 -21.68
CA ASN A 72 -21.08 -3.13 -22.16
C ASN A 72 -22.57 -3.17 -21.82
N ASN A 73 -23.18 -2.01 -21.58
CA ASN A 73 -24.63 -1.89 -21.41
C ASN A 73 -25.31 -1.25 -22.64
N THR A 74 -26.61 -1.01 -22.56
CA THR A 74 -27.40 -0.39 -23.65
C THR A 74 -27.24 1.13 -23.76
N THR A 75 -26.51 1.75 -22.84
CA THR A 75 -26.28 3.22 -22.77
C THR A 75 -24.84 3.59 -23.10
N ASP A 76 -24.13 2.73 -23.84
CA ASP A 76 -22.73 2.89 -24.27
C ASP A 76 -21.69 2.91 -23.13
N ASP A 77 -22.05 2.52 -21.91
CA ASP A 77 -21.07 2.34 -20.83
C ASP A 77 -20.31 1.04 -21.04
N GLN A 78 -19.00 1.09 -20.80
CA GLN A 78 -18.08 -0.04 -20.92
C GLN A 78 -17.25 -0.18 -19.65
N VAL A 79 -17.18 -1.41 -19.13
CA VAL A 79 -16.30 -1.80 -18.02
C VAL A 79 -15.36 -2.90 -18.53
N VAL A 80 -14.09 -2.81 -18.16
CA VAL A 80 -13.04 -3.67 -18.70
C VAL A 80 -12.24 -4.31 -17.56
N ILE A 81 -12.01 -5.61 -17.64
CA ILE A 81 -10.95 -6.33 -16.93
C ILE A 81 -9.85 -6.57 -17.98
N PRO A 82 -8.75 -5.77 -17.96
CA PRO A 82 -7.76 -5.77 -19.04
C PRO A 82 -7.09 -7.13 -19.23
N PHE A 83 -6.83 -7.83 -18.13
CA PHE A 83 -6.25 -9.17 -18.12
C PHE A 83 -6.60 -9.89 -16.81
N PHE A 84 -6.99 -11.16 -16.87
CA PHE A 84 -7.21 -12.03 -15.72
C PHE A 84 -5.88 -12.61 -15.27
N THR A 85 -5.53 -12.34 -14.02
CA THR A 85 -4.31 -12.84 -13.40
C THR A 85 -4.61 -13.98 -12.43
N THR A 86 -3.65 -14.88 -12.24
CA THR A 86 -3.76 -15.99 -11.29
C THR A 86 -3.88 -15.50 -9.85
N GLU A 87 -3.30 -14.34 -9.54
CA GLU A 87 -3.32 -13.72 -8.22
C GLU A 87 -4.75 -13.26 -7.84
N ARG A 88 -5.52 -12.78 -8.84
CA ARG A 88 -6.92 -12.33 -8.65
C ARG A 88 -7.96 -13.43 -8.73
N GLU A 89 -7.57 -14.69 -8.91
CA GLU A 89 -8.52 -15.81 -9.03
C GLU A 89 -9.49 -15.89 -7.83
N ALA A 90 -9.00 -15.57 -6.63
CA ALA A 90 -9.81 -15.56 -5.41
C ALA A 90 -10.94 -14.53 -5.45
N PHE A 91 -10.75 -13.40 -6.14
CA PHE A 91 -11.67 -12.26 -6.22
C PHE A 91 -12.55 -12.27 -7.47
N LEU A 92 -12.42 -13.29 -8.33
CA LEU A 92 -13.13 -13.35 -9.61
C LEU A 92 -14.65 -13.13 -9.47
N GLU A 93 -15.29 -13.71 -8.46
CA GLU A 93 -16.73 -13.53 -8.23
C GLU A 93 -17.09 -12.09 -7.85
N TYR A 94 -16.24 -11.44 -7.05
CA TYR A 94 -16.37 -10.03 -6.72
C TYR A 94 -16.20 -9.15 -7.97
N ASP A 95 -15.13 -9.35 -8.74
CA ASP A 95 -14.81 -8.55 -9.93
C ASP A 95 -15.95 -8.63 -10.96
N LEU A 96 -16.52 -9.83 -11.18
CA LEU A 96 -17.65 -10.02 -12.08
C LEU A 96 -18.95 -9.42 -11.54
N THR A 97 -19.27 -9.60 -10.25
CA THR A 97 -20.49 -9.00 -9.68
C THR A 97 -20.42 -7.48 -9.76
N LYS A 98 -19.26 -6.90 -9.45
CA LYS A 98 -19.00 -5.47 -9.54
C LYS A 98 -19.20 -4.97 -10.97
N MET A 99 -18.61 -5.62 -11.96
CA MET A 99 -18.79 -5.26 -13.37
C MET A 99 -20.27 -5.21 -13.75
N VAL A 100 -21.03 -6.25 -13.42
CA VAL A 100 -22.47 -6.31 -13.69
C VAL A 100 -23.23 -5.19 -12.95
N PHE A 101 -22.87 -4.94 -11.69
CA PHE A 101 -23.49 -3.89 -10.89
C PHE A 101 -23.24 -2.49 -11.46
N THR A 102 -22.01 -2.18 -11.87
CA THR A 102 -21.64 -0.91 -12.50
C THR A 102 -22.39 -0.71 -13.82
N LEU A 103 -22.45 -1.74 -14.67
CA LEU A 103 -23.18 -1.68 -15.94
C LEU A 103 -24.70 -1.54 -15.77
N ALA A 104 -25.24 -2.07 -14.67
CA ALA A 104 -26.65 -1.93 -14.31
C ALA A 104 -26.97 -0.59 -13.63
N ASN A 105 -25.99 0.10 -13.05
CA ASN A 105 -26.15 1.35 -12.31
C ASN A 105 -25.18 2.42 -12.85
N PRO A 106 -25.47 3.03 -14.00
CA PRO A 106 -24.53 3.92 -14.71
C PRO A 106 -24.31 5.28 -14.03
N ALA A 107 -25.11 5.64 -13.02
CA ALA A 107 -24.88 6.86 -12.25
C ALA A 107 -23.62 6.71 -11.39
N ARG A 108 -22.64 7.61 -11.58
CA ARG A 108 -21.45 7.66 -10.72
C ARG A 108 -21.89 7.93 -9.28
N GLN A 109 -21.40 7.11 -8.36
CA GLN A 109 -21.64 7.35 -6.95
C GLN A 109 -20.95 8.64 -6.49
N VAL A 110 -21.57 9.30 -5.53
CA VAL A 110 -21.10 10.58 -5.01
C VAL A 110 -20.29 10.35 -3.74
N VAL A 111 -19.01 10.70 -3.81
CA VAL A 111 -18.11 10.70 -2.67
C VAL A 111 -18.06 12.12 -2.09
N GLY A 112 -18.68 12.29 -0.92
CA GLY A 112 -18.57 13.49 -0.11
C GLY A 112 -17.19 13.54 0.54
N VAL A 113 -16.40 14.58 0.30
CA VAL A 113 -15.06 14.73 0.90
C VAL A 113 -15.10 15.82 1.95
N MET A 114 -14.91 15.42 3.21
CA MET A 114 -14.84 16.32 4.35
C MET A 114 -13.42 16.35 4.90
N SER A 115 -12.76 17.51 4.80
CA SER A 115 -11.39 17.69 5.25
C SER A 115 -11.14 19.14 5.67
N PRO A 116 -10.40 19.40 6.77
CA PRO A 116 -9.85 20.71 7.06
C PRO A 116 -8.62 21.01 6.18
N LEU A 117 -8.02 19.99 5.54
CA LEU A 117 -6.88 20.17 4.64
C LEU A 117 -7.34 20.60 3.25
N PRO A 118 -6.56 21.41 2.51
CA PRO A 118 -6.90 21.89 1.18
C PRO A 118 -6.68 20.82 0.09
N LEU A 119 -7.30 19.64 0.23
CA LEU A 119 -7.11 18.50 -0.68
C LEU A 119 -7.45 18.86 -2.13
N GLY A 120 -8.48 19.69 -2.33
CA GLY A 120 -8.93 20.18 -3.64
C GLY A 120 -7.98 21.17 -4.31
N GLY A 121 -6.92 21.58 -3.62
CA GLY A 121 -6.04 22.66 -4.04
C GLY A 121 -6.69 24.03 -3.90
N GLY A 122 -5.86 25.08 -3.96
CA GLY A 122 -6.31 26.46 -3.82
C GLY A 122 -6.77 26.79 -2.40
N ASP A 123 -6.05 27.71 -1.75
CA ASP A 123 -6.54 28.35 -0.53
C ASP A 123 -7.10 29.72 -0.95
N PRO A 124 -8.42 30.00 -0.81
CA PRO A 124 -8.99 31.30 -1.15
C PRO A 124 -8.34 32.47 -0.39
N MET A 125 -7.72 32.20 0.76
CA MET A 125 -7.01 33.18 1.56
C MET A 125 -5.56 33.40 1.12
N ARG A 126 -5.00 32.57 0.23
CA ARG A 126 -3.63 32.70 -0.27
C ARG A 126 -3.57 33.31 -1.67
N PRO A 127 -2.57 34.17 -1.97
CA PRO A 127 -2.36 34.71 -3.30
C PRO A 127 -2.21 33.60 -4.36
N PRO A 128 -2.61 33.83 -5.63
CA PRO A 128 -2.57 32.82 -6.70
C PRO A 128 -1.21 32.12 -6.87
N PHE A 129 -0.11 32.84 -6.63
CA PHE A 129 1.26 32.31 -6.72
C PHE A 129 1.69 31.41 -5.55
N GLN A 130 0.88 31.31 -4.49
CA GLN A 130 1.11 30.48 -3.30
C GLN A 130 0.02 29.41 -3.12
N GLN A 131 -0.84 29.22 -4.13
CA GLN A 131 -1.87 28.19 -4.06
C GLN A 131 -1.23 26.80 -4.11
N SER A 132 -1.65 25.94 -3.19
CA SER A 132 -1.25 24.53 -3.20
C SER A 132 -1.98 23.81 -4.35
N PRO A 133 -1.30 22.91 -5.08
CA PRO A 133 -1.96 22.09 -6.08
C PRO A 133 -3.00 21.17 -5.42
N ARG A 134 -4.00 20.78 -6.19
CA ARG A 134 -4.91 19.69 -5.83
C ARG A 134 -4.11 18.41 -5.65
N TRP A 135 -4.46 17.60 -4.66
CA TRP A 135 -3.80 16.32 -4.41
C TRP A 135 -4.21 15.32 -5.49
N ALA A 136 -3.23 14.65 -6.08
CA ALA A 136 -3.43 13.74 -7.20
C ALA A 136 -4.37 12.57 -6.86
N VAL A 137 -4.48 12.20 -5.58
CA VAL A 137 -5.41 11.16 -5.13
C VAL A 137 -6.86 11.53 -5.42
N LEU A 138 -7.23 12.81 -5.31
CA LEU A 138 -8.58 13.26 -5.65
C LEU A 138 -8.84 13.28 -7.15
N ASP A 139 -7.79 13.36 -7.98
CA ASP A 139 -7.95 13.23 -9.41
C ASP A 139 -8.24 11.77 -9.78
N GLN A 140 -7.51 10.83 -9.19
CA GLN A 140 -7.76 9.39 -9.33
C GLN A 140 -9.17 8.99 -8.85
N VAL A 141 -9.61 9.52 -7.71
CA VAL A 141 -10.98 9.27 -7.23
C VAL A 141 -12.02 9.86 -8.20
N ASN A 142 -11.78 11.05 -8.74
CA ASN A 142 -12.71 11.73 -9.65
C ASN A 142 -12.83 11.07 -11.03
N GLU A 143 -11.88 10.20 -11.42
CA GLU A 143 -11.99 9.38 -12.62
C GLU A 143 -13.18 8.40 -12.52
N PHE A 144 -13.41 7.81 -11.34
CA PHE A 144 -14.42 6.77 -11.10
C PHE A 144 -15.68 7.29 -10.38
N PHE A 145 -15.54 8.31 -9.53
CA PHE A 145 -16.60 8.82 -8.67
C PHE A 145 -16.91 10.28 -8.95
N GLN A 146 -18.10 10.74 -8.57
CA GLN A 146 -18.38 12.16 -8.47
C GLN A 146 -17.88 12.67 -7.11
N VAL A 147 -16.87 13.54 -7.10
CA VAL A 147 -16.34 14.12 -5.85
C VAL A 147 -17.13 15.39 -5.49
N LEU A 148 -17.75 15.38 -4.31
CA LEU A 148 -18.46 16.54 -3.75
C LEU A 148 -17.73 17.05 -2.49
N PRO A 149 -17.19 18.27 -2.48
CA PRO A 149 -16.64 18.86 -1.27
C PRO A 149 -17.75 19.06 -0.21
N VAL A 150 -17.51 18.57 1.00
CA VAL A 150 -18.40 18.74 2.16
C VAL A 150 -17.65 19.56 3.22
N PRO A 151 -17.98 20.84 3.41
CA PRO A 151 -17.31 21.68 4.40
C PRO A 151 -17.43 21.12 5.83
N VAL A 152 -16.37 21.26 6.62
CA VAL A 152 -16.33 20.82 8.03
C VAL A 152 -17.34 21.53 8.94
N SER A 153 -17.88 22.67 8.49
CA SER A 153 -18.95 23.42 9.16
C SER A 153 -20.35 22.86 8.92
N TYR A 154 -20.51 21.88 8.02
CA TYR A 154 -21.83 21.32 7.72
C TYR A 154 -22.33 20.49 8.89
N THR A 155 -23.57 20.76 9.29
CA THR A 155 -24.30 20.03 10.33
C THR A 155 -25.29 19.01 9.75
N GLU A 156 -25.30 18.86 8.43
CA GLU A 156 -26.07 17.84 7.70
C GLU A 156 -25.25 17.36 6.50
N ILE A 157 -25.22 16.05 6.27
CA ILE A 157 -24.60 15.46 5.07
C ILE A 157 -25.64 15.42 3.95
N PRO A 158 -25.37 15.99 2.76
CA PRO A 158 -26.31 16.02 1.65
C PRO A 158 -26.86 14.63 1.30
N ASP A 159 -28.13 14.54 0.94
CA ASP A 159 -28.82 13.26 0.69
C ASP A 159 -28.31 12.54 -0.57
N ASN A 160 -27.66 13.28 -1.48
CA ASN A 160 -27.04 12.72 -2.68
C ASN A 160 -25.64 12.17 -2.42
N VAL A 161 -25.10 12.21 -1.19
CA VAL A 161 -23.79 11.62 -0.85
C VAL A 161 -23.98 10.16 -0.47
N ASP A 162 -23.36 9.27 -1.23
CA ASP A 162 -23.40 7.81 -0.99
C ASP A 162 -22.33 7.37 0.01
N ILE A 163 -21.12 7.94 -0.15
CA ILE A 163 -19.94 7.61 0.66
C ILE A 163 -19.35 8.92 1.18
N LEU A 164 -19.01 8.95 2.47
CA LEU A 164 -18.32 10.08 3.08
C LEU A 164 -16.84 9.71 3.31
N MET A 165 -15.94 10.39 2.63
CA MET A 165 -14.52 10.36 2.91
C MET A 165 -14.18 11.47 3.90
N VAL A 166 -13.84 11.09 5.13
CA VAL A 166 -13.45 12.02 6.20
C VAL A 166 -11.93 11.99 6.31
N VAL A 167 -11.26 13.11 6.09
CA VAL A 167 -9.79 13.20 6.10
C VAL A 167 -9.35 14.16 7.18
N HIS A 168 -8.47 13.68 8.06
CA HIS A 168 -7.89 14.45 9.16
C HIS A 168 -8.91 15.24 10.00
N PRO A 169 -9.98 14.60 10.50
CA PRO A 169 -11.03 15.30 11.24
C PRO A 169 -10.45 15.88 12.54
N HIS A 170 -10.26 17.19 12.61
CA HIS A 170 -9.89 17.91 13.82
C HIS A 170 -10.65 19.23 13.89
N GLY A 171 -10.96 19.69 15.11
CA GLY A 171 -11.73 20.92 15.32
C GLY A 171 -13.18 20.86 14.81
N LEU A 172 -13.74 19.65 14.67
CA LEU A 172 -15.14 19.48 14.26
C LEU A 172 -16.09 19.81 15.41
N SER A 173 -17.19 20.48 15.11
CA SER A 173 -18.23 20.74 16.10
C SER A 173 -18.97 19.45 16.47
N ASP A 174 -19.55 19.39 17.67
CA ASP A 174 -20.42 18.27 18.08
C ASP A 174 -21.58 18.07 17.08
N ALA A 175 -22.10 19.14 16.49
CA ALA A 175 -23.14 19.09 15.47
C ALA A 175 -22.65 18.42 14.17
N THR A 176 -21.41 18.68 13.75
CA THR A 176 -20.78 18.02 12.61
C THR A 176 -20.56 16.52 12.90
N LEU A 177 -20.02 16.19 14.09
CA LEU A 177 -19.83 14.80 14.51
C LEU A 177 -21.17 14.04 14.56
N TYR A 178 -22.23 14.71 15.03
CA TYR A 178 -23.59 14.16 15.00
C TYR A 178 -24.09 13.93 13.57
N ALA A 179 -23.82 14.83 12.64
CA ALA A 179 -24.19 14.65 11.23
C ALA A 179 -23.52 13.40 10.61
N ILE A 180 -22.24 13.18 10.92
CA ILE A 180 -21.49 12.00 10.48
C ILE A 180 -22.04 10.73 11.14
N ASP A 181 -22.33 10.76 12.45
CA ASP A 181 -22.95 9.66 13.18
C ASP A 181 -24.28 9.25 12.52
N GLN A 182 -25.20 10.19 12.33
CA GLN A 182 -26.50 9.92 11.74
C GLN A 182 -26.41 9.48 10.28
N PHE A 183 -25.39 9.93 9.54
CA PHE A 183 -25.08 9.45 8.20
C PHE A 183 -24.70 7.95 8.19
N VAL A 184 -23.86 7.51 9.13
CA VAL A 184 -23.54 6.07 9.28
C VAL A 184 -24.77 5.28 9.69
N LEU A 185 -25.56 5.78 10.64
CA LEU A 185 -26.72 5.06 11.17
C LEU A 185 -27.85 4.89 10.13
N ARG A 186 -27.99 5.82 9.17
CA ARG A 186 -28.92 5.67 8.04
C ARG A 186 -28.43 4.72 6.94
N GLY A 187 -27.28 4.08 7.14
CA GLY A 187 -26.67 3.15 6.19
C GLY A 187 -25.61 3.76 5.27
N GLY A 188 -25.22 5.02 5.50
CA GLY A 188 -24.11 5.65 4.80
C GLY A 188 -22.78 4.94 5.09
N ARG A 189 -21.85 5.07 4.16
CA ARG A 189 -20.56 4.39 4.18
C ARG A 189 -19.45 5.40 4.41
N VAL A 190 -18.47 5.08 5.26
CA VAL A 190 -17.40 6.03 5.62
C VAL A 190 -16.03 5.42 5.36
N LEU A 191 -15.19 6.21 4.68
CA LEU A 191 -13.74 6.02 4.65
C LEU A 191 -13.11 7.14 5.47
N ALA A 192 -12.56 6.81 6.64
CA ALA A 192 -11.96 7.77 7.54
C ALA A 192 -10.45 7.65 7.56
N PHE A 193 -9.75 8.74 7.28
CA PHE A 193 -8.32 8.90 7.50
C PHE A 193 -8.12 9.74 8.76
N VAL A 194 -7.66 9.10 9.82
CA VAL A 194 -7.37 9.72 11.11
C VAL A 194 -5.88 9.66 11.36
N ASP A 195 -5.32 10.67 12.00
CA ASP A 195 -3.88 10.71 12.22
C ASP A 195 -3.55 11.20 13.64
N ALA A 196 -2.54 10.57 14.24
CA ALA A 196 -1.95 11.03 15.49
C ALA A 196 -1.00 12.21 15.24
N ASN A 197 -0.35 12.25 14.07
CA ASN A 197 0.58 13.29 13.66
C ASN A 197 0.65 13.38 12.13
N ALA A 198 -0.27 14.14 11.52
CA ALA A 198 -0.23 14.43 10.09
C ALA A 198 0.93 15.38 9.75
N GLU A 199 2.01 14.85 9.18
CA GLU A 199 3.19 15.63 8.82
C GLU A 199 2.88 16.65 7.71
N VAL A 200 1.99 16.31 6.77
CA VAL A 200 1.50 17.23 5.71
C VAL A 200 0.83 18.48 6.26
N ASP A 201 0.14 18.37 7.40
CA ASP A 201 -0.51 19.51 8.04
C ASP A 201 0.53 20.43 8.72
N ALA A 202 1.56 19.82 9.33
CA ALA A 202 2.71 20.51 9.92
C ALA A 202 3.44 21.39 8.89
N MET A 203 3.48 20.95 7.62
CA MET A 203 4.11 21.69 6.52
C MET A 203 3.29 22.91 6.08
N SER A 204 1.97 22.88 6.23
CA SER A 204 1.07 23.99 5.87
C SER A 204 0.83 25.00 6.99
N ALA A 205 0.99 24.56 8.25
CA ALA A 205 0.81 25.38 9.45
C ALA A 205 2.01 26.30 9.73
N SER A 206 1.78 27.41 10.43
CA SER A 206 2.88 28.28 10.90
C SER A 206 3.78 27.52 11.88
N PRO A 207 5.12 27.69 11.84
CA PRO A 207 6.10 26.89 12.61
C PRO A 207 6.02 26.98 14.15
N ALA A 208 5.00 27.62 14.72
CA ALA A 208 4.93 28.01 16.13
C ALA A 208 3.92 27.20 16.97
N GLY A 209 3.23 26.19 16.43
CA GLY A 209 2.27 25.37 17.17
C GLY A 209 2.42 23.86 16.89
N PRO A 210 2.05 22.99 17.84
CA PRO A 210 1.97 21.56 17.59
C PRO A 210 0.93 21.27 16.50
N SER A 211 1.24 20.35 15.58
CA SER A 211 0.28 19.92 14.56
C SER A 211 -0.95 19.30 15.23
N PRO A 212 -2.17 19.65 14.80
CA PRO A 212 -3.37 19.12 15.41
C PRO A 212 -3.49 17.62 15.11
N ARG A 213 -3.76 16.84 16.14
CA ARG A 213 -4.19 15.43 16.03
C ARG A 213 -5.63 15.38 15.54
N SER A 214 -6.01 14.32 14.82
CA SER A 214 -7.41 14.05 14.53
C SER A 214 -8.23 13.86 15.83
N ASP A 215 -9.28 14.66 16.02
CA ASP A 215 -10.26 14.55 17.09
C ASP A 215 -11.52 13.85 16.58
N PHE A 216 -11.46 12.52 16.57
CA PHE A 216 -12.54 11.65 16.05
C PHE A 216 -12.88 10.50 16.99
N ASP A 217 -12.24 10.45 18.16
CA ASP A 217 -12.30 9.32 19.09
C ASP A 217 -13.72 9.07 19.59
N LYS A 218 -14.55 10.11 19.73
CA LYS A 218 -15.96 9.98 20.12
C LYS A 218 -16.74 9.05 19.19
N LEU A 219 -16.57 9.21 17.88
CA LEU A 219 -17.23 8.37 16.88
C LEU A 219 -16.55 7.01 16.75
N LEU A 220 -15.21 6.99 16.69
CA LEU A 220 -14.45 5.74 16.60
C LEU A 220 -14.79 4.77 17.74
N ASN A 221 -14.83 5.27 18.98
CA ASN A 221 -15.13 4.46 20.16
C ASN A 221 -16.52 3.82 20.07
N ALA A 222 -17.52 4.57 19.60
CA ALA A 222 -18.88 4.07 19.36
C ALA A 222 -18.91 3.01 18.24
N TRP A 223 -18.00 3.11 17.26
CA TRP A 223 -17.84 2.18 16.16
C TRP A 223 -16.87 1.02 16.45
N GLY A 224 -16.44 0.83 17.70
CA GLY A 224 -15.68 -0.36 18.09
C GLY A 224 -14.15 -0.26 17.93
N VAL A 225 -13.61 0.90 17.55
CA VAL A 225 -12.17 1.12 17.40
C VAL A 225 -11.72 2.39 18.12
N LYS A 226 -10.43 2.50 18.45
CA LYS A 226 -9.85 3.74 18.99
C LYS A 226 -8.48 3.98 18.38
N LEU A 227 -8.14 5.25 18.21
CA LEU A 227 -6.80 5.68 17.85
C LEU A 227 -5.97 5.79 19.14
N VAL A 228 -4.84 5.10 19.23
CA VAL A 228 -3.97 5.16 20.41
C VAL A 228 -3.39 6.55 20.56
N GLU A 229 -3.59 7.17 21.72
CA GLU A 229 -3.18 8.54 21.96
C GLU A 229 -1.67 8.71 21.94
N ASN A 230 -1.18 9.75 21.25
CA ASN A 230 0.22 10.16 21.23
C ASN A 230 1.21 9.05 20.83
N LYS A 231 0.73 8.03 20.11
CA LYS A 231 1.57 6.93 19.62
C LYS A 231 1.42 6.76 18.12
N ILE A 232 2.56 6.48 17.50
CA ILE A 232 2.67 6.09 16.10
C ILE A 232 3.25 4.68 16.03
N ALA A 233 2.98 3.98 14.95
CA ALA A 233 3.56 2.69 14.64
C ALA A 233 4.94 2.87 13.99
N GLY A 234 5.94 2.22 14.56
CA GLY A 234 7.21 1.99 13.90
C GLY A 234 7.43 0.53 13.57
N ASP A 235 8.16 0.26 12.50
CA ASP A 235 8.50 -1.09 12.05
C ASP A 235 9.90 -1.10 11.43
N LEU A 236 10.78 -1.94 11.97
CA LEU A 236 12.15 -2.07 11.47
C LEU A 236 12.22 -2.72 10.09
N ASP A 237 11.32 -3.66 9.78
CA ASP A 237 11.37 -4.44 8.55
C ASP A 237 10.67 -3.73 7.38
N ALA A 238 9.93 -2.65 7.67
CA ALA A 238 9.27 -1.79 6.69
C ALA A 238 9.88 -0.37 6.64
N ALA A 239 10.91 -0.08 7.44
CA ALA A 239 11.51 1.25 7.52
C ALA A 239 12.05 1.77 6.17
N ARG A 240 11.78 3.05 5.88
CA ARG A 240 12.26 3.70 4.64
C ARG A 240 13.63 4.32 4.83
N ARG A 241 14.47 4.20 3.81
CA ARG A 241 15.76 4.90 3.76
C ARG A 241 15.55 6.37 3.42
N VAL A 242 16.07 7.25 4.27
CA VAL A 242 16.02 8.70 4.09
C VAL A 242 17.40 9.30 4.18
N ASN A 243 17.59 10.44 3.53
CA ASN A 243 18.79 11.24 3.65
C ASN A 243 18.63 12.20 4.83
N VAL A 244 19.45 12.01 5.87
CA VAL A 244 19.47 12.87 7.06
C VAL A 244 20.78 13.64 7.13
N ARG A 245 20.72 14.88 7.59
CA ARG A 245 21.91 15.71 7.75
C ARG A 245 22.37 15.64 9.21
N VAL A 246 23.46 14.93 9.45
CA VAL A 246 24.05 14.75 10.79
C VAL A 246 25.39 15.49 10.82
N ALA A 247 25.55 16.43 11.76
CA ALA A 247 26.76 17.24 11.90
C ALA A 247 27.25 17.88 10.57
N GLY A 248 26.32 18.30 9.72
CA GLY A 248 26.61 18.93 8.43
C GLY A 248 26.85 17.97 7.26
N LYS A 249 27.03 16.65 7.50
CA LYS A 249 27.21 15.61 6.46
C LYS A 249 25.86 14.92 6.18
N THR A 250 25.53 14.72 4.90
CA THR A 250 24.36 13.93 4.50
C THR A 250 24.70 12.45 4.67
N THR A 251 23.89 11.73 5.43
CA THR A 251 24.02 10.30 5.70
C THR A 251 22.69 9.62 5.42
N VAL A 252 22.72 8.37 4.95
CA VAL A 252 21.51 7.57 4.73
C VAL A 252 21.19 6.84 6.03
N ALA A 253 19.96 7.00 6.54
CA ALA A 253 19.47 6.30 7.73
C ALA A 253 18.12 5.65 7.45
N ASP A 254 17.84 4.53 8.13
CA ASP A 254 16.54 3.87 8.10
C ASP A 254 15.60 4.59 9.06
N TYR A 255 14.55 5.23 8.53
CA TYR A 255 13.56 5.94 9.32
C TYR A 255 12.39 5.02 9.65
N VAL A 256 12.36 4.59 10.90
CA VAL A 256 11.41 3.59 11.43
C VAL A 256 9.96 4.06 11.52
N ALA A 257 9.69 5.35 11.36
CA ALA A 257 8.34 5.92 11.36
C ALA A 257 7.75 6.08 9.94
N TRP A 258 8.59 6.02 8.91
CA TRP A 258 8.14 6.01 7.52
C TRP A 258 8.21 4.58 7.01
N LEU A 259 7.04 4.02 6.68
CA LEU A 259 6.93 2.60 6.39
C LEU A 259 6.59 2.40 4.92
N THR A 260 7.35 1.54 4.25
CA THR A 260 6.98 0.92 2.98
C THR A 260 6.46 -0.48 3.28
N LEU A 261 5.15 -0.60 3.28
CA LEU A 261 4.41 -1.83 3.53
C LEU A 261 4.29 -2.61 2.23
N SER A 262 4.36 -3.94 2.34
CA SER A 262 4.16 -4.85 1.21
C SER A 262 3.10 -5.90 1.55
N GLU A 263 2.83 -6.82 0.64
CA GLU A 263 1.82 -7.88 0.77
C GLU A 263 1.79 -8.61 2.13
N LYS A 264 2.95 -8.80 2.78
CA LYS A 264 3.07 -9.40 4.13
C LYS A 264 2.36 -8.61 5.25
N ASN A 265 2.09 -7.33 5.00
CA ASN A 265 1.47 -6.39 5.93
C ASN A 265 -0.04 -6.28 5.70
N PHE A 266 -0.58 -6.95 4.68
CA PHE A 266 -1.95 -6.77 4.21
C PHE A 266 -2.81 -8.01 4.47
N ASP A 267 -4.12 -7.80 4.66
CA ASP A 267 -5.09 -8.90 4.61
C ASP A 267 -5.39 -9.25 3.15
N THR A 268 -4.61 -10.18 2.58
CA THR A 268 -4.77 -10.61 1.19
C THR A 268 -6.11 -11.30 0.89
N GLY A 269 -6.96 -11.53 1.90
CA GLY A 269 -8.33 -12.01 1.72
C GLY A 269 -9.38 -10.91 1.52
N ASP A 270 -9.02 -9.63 1.71
CA ASP A 270 -9.93 -8.49 1.55
C ASP A 270 -9.80 -7.85 0.17
N ALA A 271 -10.92 -7.62 -0.52
CA ALA A 271 -10.95 -7.09 -1.88
C ALA A 271 -10.37 -5.67 -2.03
N VAL A 272 -10.22 -4.92 -0.94
CA VAL A 272 -9.64 -3.56 -0.97
C VAL A 272 -8.12 -3.60 -1.12
N ILE A 273 -7.46 -4.53 -0.42
CA ILE A 273 -5.99 -4.58 -0.27
C ILE A 273 -5.36 -5.82 -0.92
N GLY A 274 -6.16 -6.78 -1.38
CA GLY A 274 -5.72 -8.08 -1.90
C GLY A 274 -4.68 -8.01 -3.03
N ASP A 275 -4.79 -7.00 -3.91
CA ASP A 275 -3.91 -6.84 -5.07
C ASP A 275 -2.93 -5.67 -4.93
N ILE A 276 -2.88 -5.07 -3.74
CA ILE A 276 -2.02 -3.92 -3.47
C ILE A 276 -0.61 -4.43 -3.21
N GLY A 277 0.32 -4.10 -4.12
CA GLY A 277 1.70 -4.55 -4.01
C GLY A 277 2.51 -3.79 -2.95
N ARG A 278 2.31 -2.47 -2.88
CA ARG A 278 3.07 -1.60 -1.97
C ARG A 278 2.26 -0.39 -1.51
N LEU A 279 2.31 -0.10 -0.21
CA LEU A 279 1.81 1.14 0.36
C LEU A 279 2.89 1.87 1.13
N ASN A 280 2.88 3.19 1.05
CA ASN A 280 3.73 4.02 1.89
C ASN A 280 2.87 4.79 2.89
N VAL A 281 3.25 4.70 4.15
CA VAL A 281 2.64 5.46 5.25
C VAL A 281 3.72 6.21 6.01
N ALA A 282 3.35 7.31 6.67
CA ALA A 282 4.29 8.10 7.45
C ALA A 282 3.70 8.47 8.79
N SER A 283 4.45 8.19 9.86
CA SER A 283 4.03 8.51 11.23
C SER A 283 2.64 7.97 11.58
N ALA A 284 2.25 6.87 10.93
CA ALA A 284 0.92 6.28 11.04
C ALA A 284 0.57 5.97 12.50
N GLY A 285 -0.64 6.32 12.92
CA GLY A 285 -1.19 5.97 14.22
C GLY A 285 -1.47 4.46 14.37
N ILE A 286 -1.91 4.09 15.57
CA ILE A 286 -2.22 2.70 15.92
C ILE A 286 -3.71 2.61 16.24
N LEU A 287 -4.40 1.65 15.60
CA LEU A 287 -5.80 1.33 15.89
C LEU A 287 -5.89 0.14 16.84
N GLU A 288 -6.71 0.29 17.89
CA GLU A 288 -7.06 -0.78 18.80
C GLU A 288 -8.57 -1.02 18.79
N LYS A 289 -8.98 -2.29 18.87
CA LYS A 289 -10.40 -2.64 19.07
C LYS A 289 -10.83 -2.28 20.50
N THR A 290 -12.04 -1.74 20.66
CA THR A 290 -12.60 -1.41 21.99
C THR A 290 -13.40 -2.56 22.59
N GLY A 291 -13.80 -3.55 21.77
CA GLY A 291 -14.54 -4.73 22.23
C GLY A 291 -16.05 -4.53 22.36
N VAL A 292 -16.61 -3.50 21.71
CA VAL A 292 -18.06 -3.28 21.63
C VAL A 292 -18.74 -4.49 20.97
N GLU A 293 -19.82 -4.98 21.60
CA GLU A 293 -20.59 -6.12 21.10
C GLU A 293 -21.32 -5.78 19.79
N GLY A 294 -21.46 -6.77 18.90
CA GLY A 294 -22.15 -6.60 17.62
C GLY A 294 -21.32 -5.93 16.51
N ILE A 295 -20.05 -5.62 16.78
CA ILE A 295 -19.11 -5.01 15.84
C ILE A 295 -17.93 -5.96 15.59
N GLU A 296 -17.71 -6.28 14.32
CA GLU A 296 -16.53 -6.97 13.81
C GLU A 296 -15.50 -5.94 13.34
N VAL A 297 -14.28 -6.03 13.89
CA VAL A 297 -13.14 -5.21 13.49
C VAL A 297 -12.08 -6.11 12.85
N THR A 298 -11.91 -5.97 11.53
CA THR A 298 -10.98 -6.75 10.73
C THR A 298 -9.79 -5.88 10.30
N PRO A 299 -8.57 -6.14 10.79
CA PRO A 299 -7.37 -5.42 10.37
C PRO A 299 -7.10 -5.60 8.87
N LEU A 300 -6.98 -4.51 8.13
CA LEU A 300 -6.62 -4.52 6.70
C LEU A 300 -5.12 -4.36 6.48
N ILE A 301 -4.49 -3.51 7.31
CA ILE A 301 -3.06 -3.18 7.23
C ILE A 301 -2.46 -3.28 8.63
N ARG A 302 -1.36 -4.02 8.74
CA ARG A 302 -0.62 -4.24 10.00
C ARG A 302 0.89 -4.13 9.81
N THR A 303 1.58 -3.67 10.84
CA THR A 303 3.05 -3.80 10.90
C THR A 303 3.48 -5.26 11.07
N GLY A 304 4.78 -5.54 10.89
CA GLY A 304 5.39 -6.82 11.20
C GLY A 304 5.57 -7.06 12.71
N ALA A 305 6.14 -8.22 13.04
CA ALA A 305 6.47 -8.58 14.43
C ALA A 305 7.55 -7.68 15.04
N ARG A 306 8.42 -7.08 14.22
CA ARG A 306 9.48 -6.16 14.65
C ARG A 306 9.01 -4.71 14.72
N SER A 307 7.84 -4.51 15.33
CA SER A 307 7.20 -3.21 15.46
C SER A 307 7.25 -2.66 16.88
N MET A 308 7.10 -1.34 17.01
CA MET A 308 7.15 -0.61 18.27
C MET A 308 6.17 0.56 18.22
N ALA A 309 5.44 0.80 19.31
CA ALA A 309 4.70 2.05 19.50
C ALA A 309 5.68 3.16 19.88
N ILE A 310 5.88 4.14 19.01
CA ILE A 310 6.77 5.27 19.21
C ILE A 310 5.94 6.48 19.65
N ASP A 311 6.51 7.32 20.51
CA ASP A 311 5.85 8.56 20.91
C ASP A 311 5.75 9.54 19.74
N ALA A 312 4.55 10.06 19.48
CA ALA A 312 4.30 10.99 18.38
C ALA A 312 5.14 12.27 18.50
N ALA A 313 5.48 12.71 19.72
CA ALA A 313 6.32 13.88 19.93
C ALA A 313 7.75 13.71 19.38
N LYS A 314 8.23 12.47 19.18
CA LYS A 314 9.56 12.21 18.60
C LYS A 314 9.65 12.46 17.10
N VAL A 315 8.51 12.45 16.41
CA VAL A 315 8.43 12.71 14.96
C VAL A 315 7.95 14.12 14.64
N ALA A 316 7.43 14.83 15.64
CA ALA A 316 7.05 16.23 15.49
C ALA A 316 8.28 17.13 15.29
N GLY A 317 8.22 18.03 14.31
CA GLY A 317 9.28 19.01 14.04
C GLY A 317 10.50 18.39 13.34
N GLN A 318 11.65 18.32 14.04
CA GLN A 318 12.89 17.74 13.51
C GLN A 318 13.18 16.39 14.18
N PRO A 319 12.82 15.26 13.55
CA PRO A 319 13.04 13.94 14.13
C PRO A 319 14.53 13.57 14.19
N ASP A 320 14.96 13.01 15.33
CA ASP A 320 16.25 12.33 15.45
C ASP A 320 16.14 10.90 14.88
N VAL A 321 16.17 10.81 13.54
CA VAL A 321 16.03 9.55 12.80
C VAL A 321 17.03 8.49 13.26
N VAL A 322 18.28 8.90 13.51
CA VAL A 322 19.37 7.98 13.92
C VAL A 322 19.14 7.49 15.34
N GLY A 323 18.78 8.40 16.26
CA GLY A 323 18.43 8.05 17.64
C GLY A 323 17.21 7.13 17.72
N MET A 324 16.17 7.39 16.91
CA MET A 324 14.97 6.55 16.85
C MET A 324 15.27 5.13 16.40
N PHE A 325 16.13 4.95 15.39
CA PHE A 325 16.55 3.62 14.97
C PHE A 325 17.37 2.91 16.06
N ARG A 326 18.30 3.62 16.70
CA ARG A 326 19.14 3.09 17.78
C ARG A 326 18.33 2.66 19.00
N ASP A 327 17.34 3.45 19.37
CA ASP A 327 16.54 3.25 20.58
C ASP A 327 15.33 2.32 20.34
N PHE A 328 15.18 1.80 19.12
CA PHE A 328 14.07 0.94 18.72
C PHE A 328 14.12 -0.41 19.44
N LYS A 329 13.02 -0.75 20.12
CA LYS A 329 12.84 -2.01 20.83
C LYS A 329 11.56 -2.70 20.36
N PRO A 330 11.66 -3.77 19.55
CA PRO A 330 10.49 -4.51 19.08
C PRO A 330 9.61 -5.01 20.23
N GLY A 331 8.31 -4.69 20.17
CA GLY A 331 7.30 -5.16 21.11
C GLY A 331 6.81 -6.59 20.82
N GLY A 332 7.15 -7.15 19.65
CA GLY A 332 6.84 -8.54 19.28
C GLY A 332 5.42 -8.79 18.78
N ALA A 333 4.59 -7.76 18.66
CA ALA A 333 3.21 -7.87 18.21
C ALA A 333 2.90 -6.87 17.08
N PRO A 334 2.28 -7.31 15.97
CA PRO A 334 1.77 -6.42 14.92
C PRO A 334 0.83 -5.33 15.44
N LEU A 335 1.06 -4.11 15.00
CA LEU A 335 0.22 -2.93 15.25
C LEU A 335 -0.72 -2.74 14.05
N THR A 336 -1.98 -2.40 14.31
CA THR A 336 -2.99 -2.22 13.25
C THR A 336 -2.98 -0.78 12.77
N LEU A 337 -2.81 -0.58 11.47
CA LEU A 337 -2.74 0.75 10.82
C LEU A 337 -4.04 1.09 10.09
N ALA A 338 -4.72 0.08 9.55
CA ALA A 338 -6.05 0.25 8.97
C ALA A 338 -6.94 -0.93 9.36
N ALA A 339 -8.22 -0.65 9.58
CA ALA A 339 -9.21 -1.66 9.94
C ALA A 339 -10.53 -1.40 9.22
N ARG A 340 -11.17 -2.50 8.84
CA ARG A 340 -12.56 -2.54 8.41
C ARG A 340 -13.44 -2.79 9.62
N ILE A 341 -14.54 -2.05 9.69
CA ILE A 341 -15.53 -2.13 10.75
C ILE A 341 -16.85 -2.54 10.11
N LYS A 342 -17.43 -3.64 10.59
CA LYS A 342 -18.72 -4.15 10.13
C LYS A 342 -19.62 -4.49 11.32
N GLY A 343 -20.91 -4.22 11.20
CA GLY A 343 -21.88 -4.67 12.19
C GLY A 343 -22.87 -3.59 12.59
N THR A 344 -23.61 -3.85 13.67
CA THR A 344 -24.63 -2.93 14.16
C THR A 344 -23.99 -1.95 15.13
N VAL A 345 -23.95 -0.68 14.76
CA VAL A 345 -23.33 0.37 15.59
C VAL A 345 -24.41 1.19 16.30
N ASN A 346 -24.11 1.61 17.52
CA ASN A 346 -24.96 2.52 18.29
C ASN A 346 -24.49 3.96 18.07
N SER A 347 -25.41 4.91 18.22
CA SER A 347 -25.09 6.32 18.12
C SER A 347 -24.09 6.75 19.20
N ALA A 348 -23.11 7.57 18.82
CA ALA A 348 -22.26 8.27 19.77
C ALA A 348 -22.99 9.39 20.56
N PHE A 349 -24.26 9.65 20.22
CA PHE A 349 -25.12 10.67 20.80
C PHE A 349 -26.43 10.04 21.32
N PRO A 350 -26.38 9.24 22.41
CA PRO A 350 -27.55 8.49 22.90
C PRO A 350 -28.71 9.37 23.35
N ASP A 351 -28.41 10.61 23.75
CA ASP A 351 -29.36 11.61 24.24
C ASP A 351 -30.01 12.44 23.11
N GLY A 352 -29.63 12.19 21.86
CA GLY A 352 -30.15 12.89 20.69
C GLY A 352 -29.23 14.00 20.17
N PRO A 353 -29.73 14.88 19.28
CA PRO A 353 -28.91 15.89 18.64
C PRO A 353 -28.29 16.85 19.67
N PRO A 354 -27.00 17.18 19.53
CA PRO A 354 -26.35 18.14 20.41
C PRO A 354 -27.01 19.53 20.28
N PRO A 355 -26.96 20.36 21.34
CA PRO A 355 -27.46 21.72 21.27
C PRO A 355 -26.71 22.51 20.18
N PRO A 356 -27.38 23.47 19.51
CA PRO A 356 -26.74 24.26 18.47
C PRO A 356 -25.57 25.06 19.06
N PRO A 357 -24.50 25.30 18.28
CA PRO A 357 -23.38 26.11 18.74
C PRO A 357 -23.89 27.49 19.17
N LYS A 358 -23.62 27.88 20.42
CA LYS A 358 -23.98 29.21 20.93
C LYS A 358 -23.11 30.26 20.22
N PRO A 359 -23.69 31.31 19.61
CA PRO A 359 -22.92 32.48 19.20
C PRO A 359 -22.28 33.14 20.43
N ASP A 360 -21.03 33.55 20.34
CA ASP A 360 -20.34 34.26 21.42
C ASP A 360 -21.15 35.51 21.85
N GLY A 361 -21.62 35.51 23.10
CA GLY A 361 -22.32 36.64 23.73
C GLY A 361 -23.85 36.56 23.80
N ALA A 362 -24.51 35.50 23.31
CA ALA A 362 -25.96 35.35 23.43
C ALA A 362 -26.37 34.53 24.68
N VAL A 363 -26.97 35.21 25.66
CA VAL A 363 -27.82 34.58 26.68
C VAL A 363 -29.15 34.27 25.98
N ASP A 364 -29.54 33.00 25.98
CA ASP A 364 -30.75 32.45 25.34
C ASP A 364 -30.69 32.28 23.80
N ALA A 365 -29.96 31.26 23.35
CA ALA A 365 -30.14 30.72 22.00
C ALA A 365 -31.46 29.90 21.92
N PRO A 366 -32.30 30.08 20.89
CA PRO A 366 -33.49 29.26 20.69
C PRO A 366 -33.13 27.77 20.52
N ALA A 367 -34.07 26.89 20.88
CA ALA A 367 -33.95 25.46 20.64
C ALA A 367 -33.57 25.16 19.19
N ALA A 368 -32.69 24.17 19.00
CA ALA A 368 -32.17 23.74 17.71
C ALA A 368 -33.28 23.66 16.64
N ALA A 369 -32.97 24.08 15.41
CA ALA A 369 -33.83 23.76 14.27
C ALA A 369 -34.09 22.23 14.28
N PRO A 370 -35.34 21.77 14.16
CA PRO A 370 -35.65 20.36 14.21
C PRO A 370 -34.88 19.65 13.10
N ALA A 371 -34.11 18.61 13.47
CA ALA A 371 -33.44 17.75 12.50
C ALA A 371 -34.47 17.25 11.48
N LYS A 372 -34.15 17.32 10.18
CA LYS A 372 -35.05 16.86 9.10
C LYS A 372 -35.48 15.40 9.25
N ALA A 373 -34.71 14.59 9.97
CA ALA A 373 -34.96 13.19 10.22
C ALA A 373 -34.97 12.88 11.73
N PRO A 374 -35.78 11.89 12.17
CA PRO A 374 -35.76 11.44 13.56
C PRO A 374 -34.37 10.92 13.93
N HIS A 375 -33.95 11.21 15.16
CA HIS A 375 -32.70 10.71 15.71
C HIS A 375 -32.67 9.17 15.72
N ARG A 376 -31.61 8.60 15.15
CA ARG A 376 -31.34 7.17 15.16
C ARG A 376 -30.41 6.84 16.31
N LYS A 377 -30.82 5.89 17.15
CA LYS A 377 -30.01 5.36 18.25
C LYS A 377 -29.10 4.20 17.82
N GLN A 378 -29.45 3.54 16.71
CA GLN A 378 -28.79 2.36 16.19
C GLN A 378 -28.86 2.36 14.66
N SER A 379 -27.91 1.72 14.01
CA SER A 379 -27.83 1.65 12.55
C SER A 379 -28.97 0.80 11.96
N GLU A 380 -29.66 1.32 10.94
CA GLU A 380 -30.76 0.62 10.25
C GLU A 380 -30.26 -0.58 9.43
N LYS A 381 -29.03 -0.48 8.92
CA LYS A 381 -28.29 -1.53 8.22
C LYS A 381 -26.96 -1.77 8.94
N PRO A 382 -26.32 -2.93 8.76
CA PRO A 382 -24.94 -3.10 9.20
C PRO A 382 -24.07 -1.97 8.65
N ALA A 383 -23.42 -1.24 9.55
CA ALA A 383 -22.44 -0.23 9.18
C ALA A 383 -21.25 -0.93 8.51
N ASN A 384 -20.65 -0.25 7.55
CA ASN A 384 -19.44 -0.69 6.87
C ASN A 384 -18.55 0.54 6.74
N LEU A 385 -17.46 0.53 7.49
CA LEU A 385 -16.52 1.64 7.55
C LEU A 385 -15.11 1.10 7.34
N ILE A 386 -14.25 1.92 6.75
CA ILE A 386 -12.82 1.67 6.71
C ILE A 386 -12.16 2.84 7.41
N VAL A 387 -11.35 2.54 8.42
CA VAL A 387 -10.58 3.53 9.18
C VAL A 387 -9.10 3.28 8.92
N VAL A 388 -8.38 4.32 8.54
CA VAL A 388 -6.96 4.30 8.22
C VAL A 388 -6.29 5.33 9.12
N ALA A 389 -5.28 4.90 9.87
CA ALA A 389 -4.59 5.72 10.86
C ALA A 389 -3.44 6.53 10.25
N ASP A 390 -3.55 6.96 8.99
CA ASP A 390 -2.52 7.78 8.33
C ASP A 390 -3.18 8.69 7.30
N VAL A 391 -3.01 10.02 7.45
CA VAL A 391 -3.46 11.00 6.45
C VAL A 391 -2.36 11.26 5.43
N ASP A 392 -1.10 11.13 5.83
CA ASP A 392 0.05 11.42 4.99
C ASP A 392 0.07 10.55 3.72
N MET A 393 -0.39 9.29 3.79
CA MET A 393 -0.46 8.41 2.63
C MET A 393 -1.25 8.95 1.43
N LEU A 394 -2.17 9.90 1.64
CA LEU A 394 -2.96 10.53 0.59
C LEU A 394 -2.17 11.57 -0.21
N HIS A 395 -1.12 12.13 0.36
CA HIS A 395 -0.37 13.22 -0.25
C HIS A 395 0.67 12.70 -1.26
N ASP A 396 0.75 13.37 -2.42
CA ASP A 396 1.54 13.01 -3.60
C ASP A 396 2.98 12.57 -3.28
N ARG A 397 3.64 13.27 -2.35
CA ARG A 397 5.03 12.99 -1.90
C ARG A 397 5.29 11.55 -1.45
N PHE A 398 4.26 10.82 -1.01
CA PHE A 398 4.43 9.46 -0.49
C PHE A 398 4.25 8.38 -1.53
N TRP A 399 3.68 8.69 -2.69
CA TRP A 399 3.33 7.66 -3.67
C TRP A 399 3.56 8.05 -5.13
N THR A 400 3.84 9.32 -5.45
CA THR A 400 4.16 9.79 -6.80
C THR A 400 5.42 10.65 -6.86
N ASP A 401 6.13 10.54 -7.97
CA ASP A 401 7.12 11.53 -8.41
C ASP A 401 6.51 12.44 -9.48
N THR A 402 6.59 13.75 -9.27
CA THR A 402 6.18 14.75 -10.26
C THR A 402 7.33 15.06 -11.19
N ARG A 403 7.19 14.74 -12.48
CA ARG A 403 8.14 15.13 -13.52
C ARG A 403 7.52 16.21 -14.40
N GLU A 404 8.19 17.33 -14.57
CA GLU A 404 7.78 18.35 -15.53
C GLU A 404 8.33 18.01 -16.92
N LEU A 405 7.45 17.71 -17.86
CA LEU A 405 7.79 17.41 -19.25
C LEU A 405 6.99 18.35 -20.16
N MET A 406 7.70 19.19 -20.94
CA MET A 406 7.09 20.15 -21.88
C MET A 406 6.01 21.05 -21.24
N GLY A 407 6.22 21.48 -19.99
CA GLY A 407 5.26 22.33 -19.26
C GLY A 407 4.03 21.60 -18.72
N ARG A 408 3.95 20.27 -18.85
CA ARG A 408 2.93 19.43 -18.20
C ARG A 408 3.56 18.64 -17.05
N ARG A 409 2.84 18.53 -15.93
CA ARG A 409 3.22 17.69 -14.80
C ARG A 409 2.78 16.26 -15.09
N LEU A 410 3.73 15.34 -15.18
CA LEU A 410 3.50 13.91 -15.28
C LEU A 410 3.74 13.28 -13.91
N LEU A 411 2.69 12.68 -13.35
CA LEU A 411 2.77 11.93 -12.10
C LEU A 411 3.18 10.49 -12.40
N VAL A 412 4.29 10.05 -11.83
CA VAL A 412 4.75 8.65 -11.95
C VAL A 412 4.60 7.99 -10.58
N PRO A 413 3.61 7.11 -10.39
CA PRO A 413 3.42 6.44 -9.11
C PRO A 413 4.54 5.44 -8.84
N PHE A 414 5.02 5.38 -7.60
CA PHE A 414 5.96 4.38 -7.09
C PHE A 414 5.39 3.54 -5.93
N ALA A 415 4.16 3.83 -5.50
CA ALA A 415 3.37 3.05 -4.56
C ALA A 415 1.87 3.13 -4.92
N ASN A 416 1.10 2.15 -4.46
CA ASN A 416 -0.31 1.96 -4.79
C ASN A 416 -1.26 2.69 -3.83
N ASN A 417 -0.84 3.83 -3.27
CA ASN A 417 -1.63 4.52 -2.26
C ASN A 417 -2.98 5.02 -2.81
N ALA A 418 -2.97 5.62 -4.01
CA ALA A 418 -4.21 6.05 -4.65
C ALA A 418 -5.10 4.87 -5.04
N ASP A 419 -4.51 3.78 -5.54
CA ASP A 419 -5.23 2.54 -5.87
C ASP A 419 -5.97 2.00 -4.64
N PHE A 420 -5.33 2.00 -3.47
CA PHE A 420 -5.97 1.59 -2.22
C PHE A 420 -7.17 2.47 -1.86
N VAL A 421 -7.08 3.79 -2.03
CA VAL A 421 -8.20 4.72 -1.76
C VAL A 421 -9.34 4.46 -2.72
N VAL A 422 -9.06 4.32 -4.01
CA VAL A 422 -10.05 4.00 -5.04
C VAL A 422 -10.71 2.65 -4.74
N ASN A 423 -9.93 1.61 -4.44
CA ASN A 423 -10.44 0.29 -4.08
C ASN A 423 -11.28 0.33 -2.80
N ALA A 424 -10.90 1.14 -1.81
CA ALA A 424 -11.65 1.30 -0.57
C ALA A 424 -13.01 1.96 -0.81
N LEU A 425 -13.03 3.06 -1.57
CA LEU A 425 -14.26 3.76 -1.94
C LEU A 425 -15.15 2.87 -2.80
N ASP A 426 -14.57 2.16 -3.77
CA ASP A 426 -15.26 1.21 -4.63
C ASP A 426 -15.85 0.01 -3.88
N ASN A 427 -15.12 -0.50 -2.89
CA ASN A 427 -15.64 -1.58 -2.06
C ASN A 427 -16.76 -1.12 -1.12
N LEU A 428 -16.66 0.10 -0.59
CA LEU A 428 -17.72 0.73 0.21
C LEU A 428 -18.97 1.05 -0.64
N SER A 429 -18.74 1.36 -1.91
CA SER A 429 -19.70 1.62 -2.98
C SER A 429 -20.54 0.41 -3.37
N GLY A 430 -19.95 -0.80 -3.27
CA GLY A 430 -20.61 -2.05 -3.62
C GLY A 430 -21.84 -2.36 -2.76
N SER A 431 -22.82 -3.05 -3.34
CA SER A 431 -24.04 -3.48 -2.62
C SER A 431 -23.72 -4.41 -1.44
N ASP A 432 -24.57 -4.38 -0.40
CA ASP A 432 -24.44 -5.17 0.84
C ASP A 432 -24.22 -6.68 0.61
N ALA A 433 -24.70 -7.20 -0.53
CA ALA A 433 -24.53 -8.59 -0.93
C ALA A 433 -23.12 -8.92 -1.48
N MET A 434 -22.44 -7.95 -2.11
CA MET A 434 -21.06 -8.12 -2.61
C MET A 434 -20.02 -8.07 -1.49
N ILE A 435 -20.39 -7.47 -0.35
CA ILE A 435 -19.53 -7.23 0.81
C ILE A 435 -19.24 -8.54 1.59
N GLY A 436 -20.06 -9.59 1.40
CA GLY A 436 -19.87 -10.94 1.94
C GLY A 436 -19.11 -11.90 1.01
N LEU A 437 -18.84 -11.50 -0.23
CA LEU A 437 -18.06 -12.29 -1.18
C LEU A 437 -16.56 -12.15 -0.87
N ARG A 438 -16.13 -12.85 0.18
CA ARG A 438 -14.72 -12.95 0.56
C ARG A 438 -13.96 -13.76 -0.47
N GLY A 439 -12.80 -13.27 -0.90
CA GLY A 439 -11.89 -14.04 -1.74
C GLY A 439 -11.53 -15.35 -1.05
N ARG A 440 -11.75 -16.49 -1.71
CA ARG A 440 -11.33 -17.80 -1.17
C ARG A 440 -9.82 -17.85 -1.19
N ALA A 441 -9.20 -17.65 -0.02
CA ALA A 441 -7.75 -17.55 0.12
C ALA A 441 -7.03 -18.77 -0.50
N GLN A 442 -6.28 -18.55 -1.58
CA GLN A 442 -5.15 -19.41 -1.92
C GLN A 442 -3.94 -18.89 -1.17
N SER A 443 -3.35 -19.74 -0.33
CA SER A 443 -2.09 -19.44 0.35
C SER A 443 -0.96 -19.61 -0.66
N THR A 444 -0.54 -18.51 -1.28
CA THR A 444 0.76 -18.46 -1.93
C THR A 444 1.81 -18.47 -0.82
N ARG A 445 2.57 -19.56 -0.68
CA ARG A 445 3.69 -19.65 0.27
C ARG A 445 4.99 -19.29 -0.45
N PRO A 446 5.43 -18.02 -0.45
CA PRO A 446 6.75 -17.69 -0.95
C PRO A 446 7.84 -18.34 -0.09
N PHE A 447 9.00 -18.62 -0.70
CA PHE A 447 10.14 -19.24 -0.01
C PHE A 447 10.85 -18.24 0.91
N HIS A 448 10.37 -18.07 2.15
CA HIS A 448 10.95 -17.15 3.15
C HIS A 448 12.41 -17.46 3.49
N LEU A 449 12.80 -18.73 3.48
CA LEU A 449 14.17 -19.16 3.80
C LEU A 449 15.22 -18.50 2.90
N VAL A 450 14.93 -18.29 1.61
CA VAL A 450 15.89 -17.69 0.67
C VAL A 450 16.04 -16.18 0.92
N GLN A 451 14.94 -15.51 1.27
CA GLN A 451 14.97 -14.09 1.63
C GLN A 451 15.69 -13.86 2.96
N GLU A 452 15.46 -14.71 3.96
CA GLU A 452 16.13 -14.66 5.25
C GLU A 452 17.64 -14.89 5.11
N ILE A 453 18.08 -15.87 4.29
CA ILE A 453 19.52 -16.09 4.08
C ILE A 453 20.14 -14.92 3.31
N ARG A 454 19.43 -14.31 2.35
CA ARG A 454 19.92 -13.08 1.67
C ARG A 454 20.10 -11.92 2.66
N GLN A 455 19.11 -11.70 3.53
CA GLN A 455 19.20 -10.65 4.55
C GLN A 455 20.33 -10.92 5.57
N ALA A 456 20.49 -12.17 6.01
CA ALA A 456 21.56 -12.55 6.92
C ALA A 456 22.96 -12.38 6.29
N ALA A 457 23.11 -12.75 5.01
CA ALA A 457 24.34 -12.53 4.25
C ALA A 457 24.65 -11.03 4.12
N GLU A 458 23.68 -10.22 3.70
CA GLU A 458 23.83 -8.76 3.63
C GLU A 458 24.26 -8.17 4.98
N GLN A 459 23.66 -8.61 6.09
CA GLN A 459 23.95 -8.08 7.42
C GLN A 459 25.38 -8.37 7.89
N GLN A 460 25.93 -9.55 7.58
CA GLN A 460 27.32 -9.91 7.91
C GLN A 460 28.34 -9.06 7.16
N TYR A 461 28.13 -8.85 5.86
CA TYR A 461 29.06 -8.08 5.01
C TYR A 461 28.96 -6.56 5.22
N ARG A 462 27.80 -6.06 5.66
CA ARG A 462 27.54 -4.63 5.89
C ARG A 462 28.43 -4.00 6.97
N SER A 463 28.69 -4.71 8.06
CA SER A 463 29.59 -4.22 9.13
C SER A 463 31.01 -4.02 8.63
N LYS A 464 31.48 -4.93 7.77
CA LYS A 464 32.81 -4.89 7.17
C LYS A 464 32.91 -3.80 6.10
N GLU A 465 31.90 -3.67 5.23
CA GLU A 465 31.82 -2.55 4.28
C GLU A 465 31.84 -1.19 4.99
N GLN A 466 31.06 -1.01 6.07
CA GLN A 466 31.05 0.23 6.84
C GLN A 466 32.43 0.55 7.44
N SER A 467 33.12 -0.45 7.99
CA SER A 467 34.47 -0.27 8.55
C SER A 467 35.50 0.12 7.47
N LEU A 468 35.43 -0.51 6.29
CA LEU A 468 36.32 -0.23 5.17
C LEU A 468 36.03 1.14 4.56
N GLN A 469 34.75 1.53 4.47
CA GLN A 469 34.33 2.84 4.00
C GLN A 469 34.79 3.95 4.97
N ALA A 470 34.64 3.73 6.27
CA ALA A 470 35.12 4.66 7.30
C ALA A 470 36.65 4.83 7.24
N LYS A 471 37.40 3.73 7.06
CA LYS A 471 38.85 3.76 6.89
C LYS A 471 39.26 4.50 5.62
N LEU A 472 38.52 4.32 4.52
CA LEU A 472 38.79 4.98 3.25
C LEU A 472 38.51 6.50 3.32
N ASP A 473 37.46 6.90 4.04
CA ASP A 473 37.16 8.31 4.33
C ASP A 473 38.24 8.96 5.22
N ASP A 474 38.71 8.27 6.27
CA ASP A 474 39.79 8.74 7.14
C ASP A 474 41.12 8.94 6.38
N VAL A 475 41.50 7.97 5.54
CA VAL A 475 42.71 8.07 4.69
C VAL A 475 42.60 9.22 3.67
N ARG A 476 41.41 9.46 3.11
CA ARG A 476 41.16 10.61 2.22
C ARG A 476 41.31 11.93 2.96
N GLN A 477 40.75 12.08 4.15
CA GLN A 477 40.88 13.30 4.94
C GLN A 477 42.33 13.60 5.31
N LYS A 478 43.12 12.58 5.65
CA LYS A 478 44.56 12.73 5.93
C LYS A 478 45.34 13.18 4.70
N LEU A 479 45.01 12.65 3.52
CA LEU A 479 45.60 13.08 2.24
C LEU A 479 45.21 14.52 1.88
N GLU A 480 43.93 14.88 2.01
CA GLU A 480 43.47 16.25 1.77
C GLU A 480 44.10 17.26 2.75
N ALA A 481 44.29 16.89 4.02
CA ALA A 481 44.96 17.74 5.00
C ALA A 481 46.44 17.99 4.62
N LEU A 482 47.14 16.96 4.16
CA LEU A 482 48.51 17.08 3.65
C LEU A 482 48.58 17.89 2.33
N GLU A 483 47.61 17.73 1.43
CA GLU A 483 47.51 18.49 0.19
C GLU A 483 47.09 19.96 0.41
N ARG A 484 46.29 20.27 1.44
CA ARG A 484 45.98 21.66 1.83
C ARG A 484 47.16 22.35 2.49
N ARG A 485 47.94 21.64 3.30
CA ARG A 485 49.20 22.14 3.87
C ARG A 485 50.19 22.55 2.76
N ARG A 486 50.21 21.78 1.67
CA ARG A 486 50.96 22.08 0.43
C ARG A 486 50.48 23.34 -0.32
N GLY A 487 49.22 23.76 -0.17
CA GLY A 487 48.65 24.93 -0.85
C GLY A 487 48.79 26.25 -0.08
N ALA A 488 49.06 26.21 1.23
CA ALA A 488 49.12 27.39 2.09
C ALA A 488 50.55 27.95 2.27
N GLU A 489 51.58 27.11 2.17
CA GLU A 489 52.99 27.53 2.14
C GLU A 489 53.50 27.45 0.70
N GLY A 490 53.60 28.60 0.05
CA GLY A 490 54.14 28.71 -1.31
C GLY A 490 55.53 28.11 -1.42
N ASP A 491 55.63 27.09 -2.27
CA ASP A 491 56.84 26.56 -2.90
C ASP A 491 58.06 26.33 -1.97
N ILE A 492 57.97 25.32 -1.10
CA ILE A 492 59.15 24.71 -0.48
C ILE A 492 59.07 23.19 -0.65
N VAL A 493 60.16 22.64 -1.19
CA VAL A 493 60.42 21.24 -1.47
C VAL A 493 59.83 20.32 -0.39
N LEU A 494 58.95 19.40 -0.81
CA LEU A 494 58.40 18.32 0.01
C LEU A 494 59.46 17.77 0.97
N SER A 495 59.20 17.84 2.28
CA SER A 495 60.03 17.13 3.26
C SER A 495 60.02 15.64 2.89
N ALA A 496 61.15 14.95 3.11
CA ALA A 496 61.23 13.52 2.85
C ALA A 496 60.17 12.73 3.66
N GLU A 497 59.78 13.27 4.82
CA GLU A 497 58.73 12.72 5.69
C GLU A 497 57.33 12.87 5.08
N ASP A 498 56.99 14.01 4.48
CA ASP A 498 55.68 14.23 3.86
C ASP A 498 55.49 13.38 2.59
N ARG A 499 56.54 13.20 1.78
CA ARG A 499 56.52 12.25 0.64
C ARG A 499 56.26 10.82 1.10
N ALA A 500 56.97 10.36 2.12
CA ALA A 500 56.79 9.03 2.68
C ALA A 500 55.38 8.83 3.27
N ALA A 501 54.82 9.86 3.92
CA ALA A 501 53.46 9.81 4.45
C ALA A 501 52.39 9.75 3.34
N ILE A 502 52.55 10.54 2.27
CA ILE A 502 51.63 10.53 1.11
C ILE A 502 51.66 9.17 0.41
N ASP A 503 52.84 8.59 0.18
CA ASP A 503 52.96 7.29 -0.47
C ASP A 503 52.38 6.16 0.41
N LYS A 504 52.58 6.24 1.73
CA LYS A 504 51.94 5.34 2.69
C LYS A 504 50.41 5.43 2.62
N PHE A 505 49.83 6.63 2.68
CA PHE A 505 48.38 6.80 2.61
C PHE A 505 47.78 6.42 1.24
N ARG A 506 48.50 6.67 0.14
CA ARG A 506 48.10 6.18 -1.20
C ARG A 506 48.07 4.65 -1.24
N SER A 507 49.09 4.00 -0.69
CA SER A 507 49.13 2.53 -0.62
C SER A 507 47.98 1.96 0.24
N GLU A 508 47.68 2.60 1.36
CA GLU A 508 46.60 2.20 2.27
C GLU A 508 45.22 2.43 1.64
N MET A 509 45.04 3.49 0.84
CA MET A 509 43.82 3.73 0.07
C MET A 509 43.61 2.65 -1.01
N ILE A 510 44.67 2.28 -1.74
CA ILE A 510 44.59 1.22 -2.77
C ILE A 510 44.27 -0.13 -2.12
N ALA A 511 44.90 -0.45 -1.00
CA ALA A 511 44.62 -1.67 -0.24
C ALA A 511 43.16 -1.70 0.25
N THR A 512 42.68 -0.61 0.86
CA THR A 512 41.30 -0.52 1.38
C THR A 512 40.26 -0.59 0.24
N ARG A 513 40.54 0.02 -0.92
CA ARG A 513 39.68 -0.10 -2.12
C ARG A 513 39.61 -1.52 -2.66
N LYS A 514 40.75 -2.23 -2.64
CA LYS A 514 40.82 -3.63 -3.06
C LYS A 514 40.00 -4.50 -2.12
N GLU A 515 40.16 -4.34 -0.81
CA GLU A 515 39.36 -5.06 0.20
C GLU A 515 37.86 -4.80 0.07
N LEU A 516 37.44 -3.55 -0.18
CA LEU A 516 36.03 -3.21 -0.39
C LEU A 516 35.46 -3.91 -1.63
N ARG A 517 36.21 -3.93 -2.73
CA ARG A 517 35.80 -4.64 -3.96
C ARG A 517 35.73 -6.15 -3.75
N ASP A 518 36.66 -6.72 -2.99
CA ASP A 518 36.68 -8.15 -2.69
C ASP A 518 35.49 -8.55 -1.81
N VAL A 519 35.11 -7.71 -0.84
CA VAL A 519 33.89 -7.90 -0.01
C VAL A 519 32.62 -7.84 -0.87
N GLN A 520 32.52 -6.87 -1.79
CA GLN A 520 31.38 -6.76 -2.70
C GLN A 520 31.25 -7.93 -3.67
N ARG A 521 32.39 -8.46 -4.15
CA ARG A 521 32.42 -9.65 -4.99
C ARG A 521 32.00 -10.89 -4.22
N ALA A 522 32.49 -11.08 -3.00
CA ALA A 522 32.12 -12.21 -2.15
C ALA A 522 30.61 -12.23 -1.83
N LEU A 523 30.01 -11.07 -1.54
CA LEU A 523 28.57 -10.92 -1.35
C LEU A 523 27.78 -11.43 -2.57
N ARG A 524 28.26 -11.12 -3.79
CA ARG A 524 27.59 -11.53 -5.03
C ARG A 524 27.77 -13.02 -5.33
N GLU A 525 28.99 -13.54 -5.16
CA GLU A 525 29.30 -14.96 -5.39
C GLU A 525 28.55 -15.89 -4.43
N ASP A 526 28.40 -15.52 -3.16
CA ASP A 526 27.64 -16.32 -2.18
C ASP A 526 26.14 -16.37 -2.53
N ILE A 527 25.56 -15.23 -2.98
CA ILE A 527 24.16 -15.15 -3.43
C ILE A 527 23.96 -16.00 -4.68
N ASP A 528 24.84 -15.89 -5.67
CA ASP A 528 24.73 -16.61 -6.94
C ASP A 528 24.93 -18.12 -6.74
N ARG A 529 25.85 -18.54 -5.85
CA ARG A 529 26.09 -19.96 -5.55
C ARG A 529 24.90 -20.62 -4.87
N MET A 530 24.28 -19.92 -3.92
CA MET A 530 23.10 -20.42 -3.22
C MET A 530 21.88 -20.50 -4.15
N ASP A 531 21.67 -19.49 -4.99
CA ASP A 531 20.63 -19.49 -6.03
C ASP A 531 20.82 -20.65 -7.02
N ALA A 532 22.05 -20.90 -7.46
CA ALA A 532 22.40 -22.01 -8.34
C ALA A 532 22.16 -23.39 -7.69
N TRP A 533 22.50 -23.56 -6.40
CA TRP A 533 22.31 -24.83 -5.69
C TRP A 533 20.83 -25.15 -5.47
N LEU A 534 20.03 -24.14 -5.12
CA LEU A 534 18.57 -24.27 -5.00
C LEU A 534 17.91 -24.58 -6.35
N LYS A 535 18.33 -23.91 -7.41
CA LYS A 535 17.91 -24.22 -8.79
C LYS A 535 18.28 -25.66 -9.17
N PHE A 536 19.48 -26.12 -8.86
CA PHE A 536 19.90 -27.50 -9.13
C PHE A 536 19.04 -28.53 -8.39
N LEU A 537 18.77 -28.30 -7.10
CA LEU A 537 17.92 -29.19 -6.31
C LEU A 537 16.49 -29.26 -6.84
N ASN A 538 15.90 -28.14 -7.23
CA ASN A 538 14.52 -28.14 -7.72
C ASN A 538 14.38 -28.60 -9.18
N ILE A 539 15.35 -28.28 -10.05
CA ILE A 539 15.26 -28.55 -11.49
C ILE A 539 15.86 -29.91 -11.84
N ALA A 540 17.00 -30.27 -11.25
CA ALA A 540 17.76 -31.47 -11.66
C ALA A 540 17.54 -32.67 -10.74
N ALA A 541 17.21 -32.49 -9.46
CA ALA A 541 17.12 -33.61 -8.52
C ALA A 541 15.93 -34.55 -8.82
N ILE A 542 14.75 -34.00 -9.19
CA ILE A 542 13.57 -34.82 -9.50
C ILE A 542 13.80 -35.70 -10.75
N PRO A 543 14.29 -35.16 -11.89
CA PRO A 543 14.65 -35.99 -13.05
C PRO A 543 15.73 -37.03 -12.74
N LEU A 544 16.75 -36.68 -11.93
CA LEU A 544 17.79 -37.62 -11.51
C LEU A 544 17.24 -38.76 -10.64
N LEU A 545 16.34 -38.46 -9.71
CA LEU A 545 15.70 -39.46 -8.86
C LEU A 545 14.80 -40.40 -9.67
N LEU A 546 14.04 -39.86 -10.64
CA LEU A 546 13.25 -40.68 -11.57
C LEU A 546 14.16 -41.57 -12.44
N GLY A 547 15.27 -41.02 -12.95
CA GLY A 547 16.28 -41.77 -13.68
C GLY A 547 16.88 -42.90 -12.84
N LEU A 548 17.22 -42.65 -11.58
CA LEU A 548 17.74 -43.67 -10.68
C LEU A 548 16.69 -44.74 -10.36
N GLY A 549 15.44 -44.33 -10.13
CA GLY A 549 14.32 -45.24 -9.89
C GLY A 549 14.08 -46.19 -11.07
N THR A 550 14.10 -45.68 -12.29
CA THR A 550 13.97 -46.51 -13.50
C THR A 550 15.12 -47.50 -13.68
N ILE A 551 16.35 -47.11 -13.35
CA ILE A 551 17.52 -48.02 -13.35
C ILE A 551 17.34 -49.13 -12.31
N VAL A 552 16.89 -48.81 -11.10
CA VAL A 552 16.66 -49.81 -10.05
C VAL A 552 15.56 -50.79 -10.45
N VAL A 553 14.43 -50.29 -10.98
CA VAL A 553 13.32 -51.14 -11.46
C VAL A 553 13.78 -52.07 -12.58
N THR A 554 14.49 -51.56 -13.58
CA THR A 554 15.01 -52.37 -14.69
C THR A 554 16.04 -53.42 -14.24
N MET A 555 16.85 -53.11 -13.22
CA MET A 555 17.80 -54.07 -12.64
C MET A 555 17.08 -55.20 -11.87
N ILE A 556 16.06 -54.85 -11.09
CA ILE A 556 15.22 -55.82 -10.37
C ILE A 556 14.47 -56.73 -11.37
N ASP A 557 13.91 -56.18 -12.44
CA ASP A 557 13.21 -56.95 -13.46
C ASP A 557 14.14 -57.89 -14.23
N ARG A 558 15.38 -57.46 -14.52
CA ARG A 558 16.40 -58.33 -15.13
C ARG A 558 16.80 -59.49 -14.21
N LEU A 559 16.94 -59.23 -12.91
CA LEU A 559 17.24 -60.27 -11.91
C LEU A 559 16.09 -61.28 -11.78
N LYS A 560 14.83 -60.80 -11.74
CA LYS A 560 13.64 -61.66 -11.71
C LYS A 560 13.49 -62.53 -12.97
N ARG A 561 13.82 -62.00 -14.16
CA ARG A 561 13.80 -62.77 -15.41
C ARG A 561 14.87 -63.86 -15.47
N LYS A 562 16.07 -63.61 -14.94
CA LYS A 562 17.12 -64.65 -14.84
C LYS A 562 16.73 -65.80 -13.91
N ILE A 563 16.02 -65.53 -12.82
CA ILE A 563 15.56 -66.56 -11.87
C ILE A 563 14.46 -67.45 -12.48
N ARG A 564 13.66 -66.94 -13.43
CA ARG A 564 12.63 -67.72 -14.15
C ARG A 564 13.15 -68.52 -15.36
N ALA A 565 14.42 -68.38 -15.73
CA ALA A 565 15.01 -69.00 -16.92
C ALA A 565 15.89 -70.24 -16.60
N VAL A 566 15.68 -70.89 -15.46
CA VAL A 566 16.26 -72.21 -15.18
C VAL A 566 15.20 -73.26 -15.59
N PRO A 567 15.38 -74.02 -16.68
CA PRO A 567 14.47 -75.10 -17.01
C PRO A 567 14.69 -76.25 -16.02
N ALA A 568 13.58 -76.88 -15.63
CA ALA A 568 13.56 -78.14 -14.87
C ALA A 568 14.12 -79.30 -15.69
#